data_AF-A0A9E5XVN3-F1
#
_entry.id   AF-A0A9E5XVN3-F1
#
_cell.length_a   1.000
_cell.length_b   1.000
_cell.length_c   1.000
_cell.angle_alpha   90.00
_cell.angle_beta   90.00
_cell.angle_gamma   90.00
#
_symmetry.space_group_name_H-M   'P 1'
#
loop_
_entity.id
_entity.type
_entity.pdbx_description
1 polymer ?
#
loop_
_entity_poly.entity_id
_entity_poly.type
_entity_poly.pdbx_seq_one_letter_code
_entity_poly.pdbx_strand_id
1 'polypeptide(L)'
;MANLRIRFGTDGWRGTIAEDYTFANVRRAAQGFAHYLLQKGYSDEWVVVGYDKRFHSENFAAAVAEVLAGNGLRVYLTQEAT
;
A
#
# COMPACT_ATOMS: atom_id res chain seq x y z
N MET A 1 13.87 -12.51 12.82
CA MET A 1 12.47 -12.05 12.75
C MET A 1 12.41 -10.84 11.85
N ALA A 2 11.37 -10.70 11.02
CA ALA A 2 11.22 -9.54 10.14
C ALA A 2 11.12 -8.25 10.97
N ASN A 3 11.77 -7.17 10.52
CA ASN A 3 11.69 -5.88 11.19
C ASN A 3 10.33 -5.24 10.88
N LEU A 4 9.47 -5.14 11.89
CA LEU A 4 8.10 -4.63 11.76
C LEU A 4 8.00 -3.10 11.93
N ARG A 5 9.13 -2.40 12.05
CA ARG A 5 9.12 -0.95 12.27
C ARG A 5 8.90 -0.20 10.96
N ILE A 6 7.78 0.51 10.86
CA ILE A 6 7.48 1.45 9.77
C ILE A 6 7.80 2.86 10.27
N ARG A 7 8.54 3.64 9.48
CA ARG A 7 8.85 5.05 9.79
C ARG A 7 8.60 5.93 8.58
N PHE A 8 7.65 6.84 8.70
CA PHE A 8 7.41 7.85 7.66
C PHE A 8 8.48 8.94 7.70
N GLY A 9 8.92 9.37 6.52
CA GLY A 9 9.74 10.56 6.31
C GLY A 9 8.94 11.67 5.63
N THR A 10 9.63 12.58 4.96
CA THR A 10 9.02 13.72 4.25
C THR A 10 8.02 13.28 3.18
N ASP A 11 8.41 12.29 2.36
CA ASP A 11 7.62 11.83 1.21
C ASP A 11 7.20 10.37 1.38
N GLY A 12 6.54 10.08 2.51
CA GLY A 12 6.04 8.74 2.80
C GLY A 12 7.06 7.81 3.47
N TRP A 13 6.77 6.52 3.43
CA TRP A 13 7.62 5.48 4.01
C TRP A 13 8.53 4.87 2.93
N ARG A 14 9.81 4.71 3.26
CA ARG A 14 10.83 4.05 2.43
C ARG A 14 11.48 2.94 3.24
N GLY A 15 11.90 1.88 2.56
CA GLY A 15 12.60 0.74 3.16
C GLY A 15 13.39 -0.05 2.13
N THR A 16 14.26 -0.92 2.61
CA THR A 16 15.00 -1.93 1.84
C THR A 16 14.11 -3.16 1.64
N ILE A 17 13.98 -3.60 0.39
CA ILE A 17 13.19 -4.79 0.03
C ILE A 17 13.71 -6.01 0.82
N ALA A 18 12.78 -6.81 1.34
CA ALA A 18 13.00 -8.00 2.15
C ALA A 18 13.57 -7.77 3.57
N GLU A 19 14.01 -6.56 3.92
CA GLU A 19 14.39 -6.21 5.30
C GLU A 19 13.23 -5.59 6.07
N ASP A 20 12.83 -4.38 5.67
CA ASP A 20 11.71 -3.64 6.26
C ASP A 20 10.61 -3.34 5.23
N TYR A 21 10.94 -3.20 3.95
CA TYR A 21 9.95 -3.19 2.86
C TYR A 21 9.52 -4.62 2.52
N THR A 22 8.62 -5.15 3.35
CA THR A 22 8.08 -6.52 3.27
C THR A 22 6.59 -6.47 2.98
N PHE A 23 6.02 -7.57 2.44
CA PHE A 23 4.57 -7.68 2.24
C PHE A 23 3.77 -7.41 3.52
N ALA A 24 4.26 -7.89 4.67
CA ALA A 24 3.61 -7.66 5.95
C ALA A 24 3.55 -6.16 6.29
N ASN A 25 4.64 -5.43 6.11
CA ASN A 25 4.65 -3.99 6.41
C ASN A 25 3.89 -3.17 5.36
N VAL A 26 3.96 -3.54 4.08
CA VAL A 26 3.16 -2.91 3.02
C VAL A 26 1.66 -3.06 3.29
N ARG A 27 1.20 -4.27 3.66
CA ARG A 27 -0.21 -4.49 4.04
C ARG A 27 -0.61 -3.71 5.29
N ARG A 28 0.27 -3.61 6.29
CA ARG A 28 0.01 -2.81 7.50
C ARG A 28 -0.11 -1.32 7.18
N ALA A 29 0.76 -0.79 6.32
CA ALA A 29 0.67 0.59 5.87
C ALA A 29 -0.64 0.83 5.09
N ALA A 30 -0.99 -0.07 4.16
CA ALA A 30 -2.24 -0.02 3.41
C ALA A 30 -3.47 -0.08 4.33
N GLN A 31 -3.46 -0.92 5.36
CA GLN A 31 -4.55 -1.02 6.32
C GLN A 31 -4.71 0.27 7.13
N GLY A 32 -3.60 0.91 7.53
CA GLY A 32 -3.65 2.22 8.19
C GLY A 32 -4.26 3.29 7.27
N PHE A 33 -3.88 3.29 5.99
CA PHE A 33 -4.44 4.22 5.00
C PHE A 33 -5.93 3.95 4.72
N ALA A 34 -6.34 2.68 4.65
CA ALA A 34 -7.75 2.30 4.49
C ALA A 34 -8.61 2.89 5.62
N HIS A 35 -8.20 2.68 6.87
CA HIS A 35 -8.90 3.25 8.03
C HIS A 35 -8.95 4.78 7.97
N TYR A 36 -7.84 5.42 7.59
CA TYR A 36 -7.79 6.87 7.45
C TYR A 36 -8.82 7.38 6.44
N LEU A 37 -8.90 6.77 5.25
CA LEU A 37 -9.87 7.16 4.22
C LEU A 37 -11.32 6.96 4.67
N LEU A 38 -11.62 5.82 5.30
CA LEU A 38 -12.95 5.54 5.82
C LEU A 38 -13.36 6.53 6.92
N GLN A 39 -12.45 6.87 7.84
CA GLN A 39 -12.69 7.88 8.88
C GLN A 39 -12.92 9.28 8.32
N LYS A 40 -12.37 9.56 7.13
CA LYS A 40 -12.57 10.83 6.43
C LYS A 40 -13.81 10.85 5.52
N GLY A 41 -14.53 9.74 5.42
CA GLY A 41 -15.74 9.63 4.59
C GLY A 41 -15.47 9.45 3.10
N TYR A 42 -14.30 8.95 2.70
CA TYR A 42 -13.93 8.73 1.29
C TYR A 42 -14.29 7.33 0.78
N SER A 43 -15.32 6.66 1.33
CA SER A 43 -15.68 5.29 0.95
C SER A 43 -16.16 5.16 -0.50
N ASP A 44 -16.77 6.21 -1.06
CA ASP A 44 -17.34 6.20 -2.41
C ASP A 44 -16.38 6.70 -3.50
N GLU A 45 -15.22 7.20 -3.09
CA GLU A 45 -14.16 7.72 -3.96
C GLU A 45 -13.22 6.61 -4.44
N TRP A 46 -12.58 6.84 -5.59
CA TRP A 46 -11.59 5.92 -6.14
C TRP A 46 -10.21 6.11 -5.51
N VAL A 47 -9.58 5.01 -5.13
CA VAL A 47 -8.15 4.95 -4.77
C VAL A 47 -7.38 4.34 -5.94
N VAL A 48 -6.43 5.10 -6.48
CA VAL A 48 -5.52 4.62 -7.54
C VAL A 48 -4.23 4.10 -6.91
N VAL A 49 -3.86 2.88 -7.25
CA VAL A 49 -2.60 2.25 -6.85
C VAL A 49 -1.72 2.10 -8.09
N GLY A 50 -0.62 2.84 -8.12
CA GLY A 50 0.42 2.76 -9.15
C GLY A 50 1.72 2.19 -8.59
N TYR A 51 2.60 1.73 -9.48
CA TYR A 51 3.89 1.14 -9.11
C TYR A 51 4.91 1.33 -10.24
N ASP A 52 6.19 1.18 -9.92
CA ASP A 52 7.30 1.36 -10.86
C ASP A 52 7.95 0.02 -11.26
N LYS A 53 9.08 0.07 -11.98
CA LYS A 53 9.81 -1.12 -12.46
C LYS A 53 10.76 -1.75 -11.43
N ARG A 54 10.70 -1.38 -10.15
CA ARG A 54 11.54 -2.01 -9.12
C ARG A 54 11.10 -3.45 -8.87
N PHE A 55 12.02 -4.22 -8.30
CA PHE A 55 11.81 -5.64 -8.03
C PHE A 55 10.56 -5.87 -7.17
N HIS A 56 9.67 -6.76 -7.62
CA HIS A 56 8.37 -7.06 -7.01
C HIS A 56 7.39 -5.88 -6.83
N SER A 57 7.63 -4.72 -7.42
CA SER A 57 6.71 -3.56 -7.30
C SER A 57 5.26 -3.90 -7.68
N GLU A 58 5.05 -4.67 -8.75
CA GLU A 58 3.72 -5.16 -9.17
C GLU A 58 3.01 -5.96 -8.06
N ASN A 59 3.76 -6.80 -7.34
CA ASN A 59 3.23 -7.70 -6.32
C ASN A 59 2.94 -6.92 -5.03
N PHE A 60 3.81 -5.97 -4.68
CA PHE A 60 3.54 -5.07 -3.57
C PHE A 60 2.31 -4.19 -3.82
N ALA A 61 2.15 -3.68 -5.04
CA ALA A 61 0.98 -2.91 -5.45
C ALA A 61 -0.31 -3.74 -5.39
N ALA A 62 -0.27 -4.98 -5.88
CA ALA A 62 -1.37 -5.92 -5.73
C ALA A 62 -1.73 -6.15 -4.26
N ALA A 63 -0.75 -6.35 -3.37
CA ALA A 63 -0.98 -6.53 -1.95
C ALA A 63 -1.60 -5.29 -1.26
N VAL A 64 -1.25 -4.07 -1.71
CA VAL A 64 -1.91 -2.84 -1.26
C VAL A 64 -3.36 -2.82 -1.73
N ALA A 65 -3.59 -3.10 -3.01
CA ALA A 65 -4.92 -3.09 -3.60
C ALA A 65 -5.87 -4.11 -2.95
N GLU A 66 -5.38 -5.32 -2.66
CA GLU A 66 -6.10 -6.37 -1.92
C GLU A 66 -6.59 -5.86 -0.56
N VAL A 67 -5.71 -5.21 0.21
CA VAL A 67 -6.07 -4.69 1.54
C VAL A 67 -7.11 -3.58 1.42
N LEU A 68 -6.92 -2.63 0.51
CA LEU A 68 -7.85 -1.52 0.32
C LEU A 68 -9.24 -2.03 -0.12
N ALA A 69 -9.29 -2.93 -1.11
CA ALA A 69 -10.52 -3.51 -1.61
C ALA A 69 -11.21 -4.38 -0.54
N GLY A 70 -10.44 -5.11 0.26
CA GLY A 70 -10.95 -5.89 1.40
C GLY A 70 -11.60 -5.04 2.50
N ASN A 71 -11.28 -3.74 2.56
CA ASN A 71 -11.95 -2.78 3.44
C ASN A 71 -13.17 -2.09 2.77
N GLY A 72 -13.58 -2.53 1.58
CA GLY A 72 -14.74 -2.01 0.87
C GLY A 72 -14.49 -0.73 0.06
N LEU A 73 -13.23 -0.31 -0.12
CA LEU A 73 -12.88 0.84 -0.95
C LEU A 73 -12.92 0.50 -2.44
N ARG A 74 -13.23 1.50 -3.28
CA ARG A 74 -13.14 1.37 -4.74
C ARG A 74 -11.68 1.55 -5.17
N VAL A 75 -11.05 0.47 -5.64
CA VAL A 75 -9.62 0.46 -5.94
C VAL A 75 -9.38 0.23 -7.43
N TYR A 76 -8.52 1.06 -8.01
CA TYR A 76 -7.96 0.86 -9.35
C TYR A 76 -6.45 0.59 -9.24
N LEU A 77 -6.03 -0.62 -9.59
CA LEU A 77 -4.62 -0.97 -9.73
C LEU A 77 -4.22 -0.79 -11.20
N THR A 78 -3.12 -0.07 -11.46
CA THR A 78 -2.61 0.11 -12.83
C THR A 78 -2.21 -1.23 -13.44
N GLN A 79 -2.49 -1.41 -14.74
CA GLN A 79 -2.18 -2.66 -15.44
C GLN A 79 -0.67 -2.87 -15.62
N GLU A 80 0.07 -1.77 -15.76
CA GLU A 80 1.51 -1.76 -15.97
C GLU A 80 2.18 -0.76 -15.03
N ALA A 81 3.51 -0.82 -14.97
CA ALA A 81 4.32 0.15 -14.24
C ALA A 81 4.16 1.55 -14.88
N THR A 82 3.93 2.55 -14.04
CA THR A 82 3.76 3.96 -14.41
C THR A 82 5.08 4.72 -14.44
#